data_AF-A0A2R7JZG4-F1
#
_entry.id   AF-A0A2R7JZG4-F1
#
_cell.length_a   1.000
_cell.length_b   1.000
_cell.length_c   1.000
_cell.angle_alpha   90.00
_cell.angle_beta   90.00
_cell.angle_gamma   90.00
#
_symmetry.space_group_name_H-M   'P 1'
#
loop_
_entity.id
_entity.type
_entity.pdbx_description
1 polymer ?
#
loop_
_entity_poly.entity_id
_entity_poly.type
_entity_poly.pdbx_seq_one_letter_code
_entity_poly.pdbx_strand_id
1 'polypeptide(L)' 'MLPFARVTIIGIGLIGSSIARAVRARMPTVRLTGFDADRQVRA' A
#
# COMPACT_ATOMS: atom_id res chain seq x y z
N MET A 1 -15.06 -13.62 -2.66
CA MET A 1 -14.19 -12.85 -3.58
C MET A 1 -13.71 -11.61 -2.84
N LEU A 2 -12.41 -11.26 -2.91
CA LEU A 2 -11.97 -9.95 -2.38
C LEU A 2 -12.46 -8.84 -3.33
N PRO A 3 -12.81 -7.64 -2.81
CA PRO A 3 -13.40 -6.57 -3.62
C PRO A 3 -12.45 -6.00 -4.68
N PHE A 4 -11.14 -6.19 -4.53
CA PHE A 4 -10.13 -5.66 -5.43
C PHE A 4 -9.02 -6.68 -5.68
N ALA A 5 -8.56 -6.77 -6.93
CA ALA A 5 -7.41 -7.58 -7.31
C ALA A 5 -6.07 -6.82 -7.22
N ARG A 6 -6.11 -5.48 -7.35
CA ARG A 6 -4.92 -4.61 -7.33
C ARG A 6 -5.23 -3.31 -6.59
N VAL A 7 -4.30 -2.86 -5.77
CA VAL A 7 -4.38 -1.58 -5.04
C VAL A 7 -3.04 -0.87 -5.17
N THR A 8 -3.06 0.42 -5.47
CA THR A 8 -1.88 1.29 -5.43
C THR A 8 -2.09 2.39 -4.40
N ILE A 9 -1.11 2.57 -3.50
CA ILE A 9 -1.12 3.65 -2.51
C ILE A 9 -0.15 4.73 -2.99
N ILE A 10 -0.65 5.97 -3.13
CA ILE A 10 0.13 7.16 -3.49
C ILE A 10 0.37 7.97 -2.22
N GLY A 11 1.65 8.17 -1.89
CA GLY A 11 2.11 8.66 -0.59
C GLY A 11 2.24 7.50 0.40
N ILE A 12 3.48 7.09 0.71
CA ILE A 12 3.79 5.98 1.63
C ILE A 12 4.46 6.47 2.92
N GLY A 13 4.21 7.71 3.34
CA GLY A 13 4.50 8.19 4.69
C GLY A 13 3.67 7.47 5.78
N LEU A 14 3.50 8.09 6.96
CA LEU A 14 2.88 7.44 8.12
C LEU A 14 1.53 6.77 7.83
N ILE A 15 0.61 7.50 7.20
CA ILE A 15 -0.75 7.00 6.93
C ILE A 15 -0.72 5.95 5.82
N GLY A 16 -0.08 6.25 4.68
CA GLY A 16 -0.03 5.34 3.54
C GLY A 16 0.61 4.00 3.88
N SER A 17 1.71 4.01 4.64
CA SER A 17 2.35 2.79 5.13
C SER A 17 1.49 2.03 6.15
N SER A 18 0.76 2.74 7.00
CA SER A 18 -0.18 2.09 7.93
C SER A 18 -1.33 1.39 7.21
N ILE A 19 -1.88 2.02 6.18
CA ILE A 19 -2.88 1.42 5.29
C ILE A 19 -2.28 0.23 4.53
N ALA A 20 -1.07 0.36 3.99
CA ALA A 20 -0.40 -0.73 3.27
C ALA A 20 -0.26 -1.98 4.14
N ARG A 21 0.12 -1.81 5.42
CA ARG A 21 0.18 -2.90 6.41
C ARG A 21 -1.19 -3.53 6.65
N ALA A 22 -2.22 -2.71 6.86
CA ALA A 22 -3.58 -3.21 7.07
C ALA A 22 -4.10 -4.00 5.85
N VAL A 23 -3.86 -3.49 4.63
CA VAL A 23 -4.22 -4.16 3.38
C VAL A 23 -3.48 -5.49 3.26
N ARG A 24 -2.18 -5.55 3.54
CA ARG A 24 -1.41 -6.81 3.52
C ARG A 24 -1.96 -7.84 4.51
N ALA A 25 -2.38 -7.40 5.69
CA ALA A 25 -2.93 -8.28 6.73
C ALA A 25 -4.35 -8.77 6.43
N ARG A 26 -5.20 -7.92 5.85
CA ARG A 26 -6.64 -8.20 5.65
C ARG A 26 -6.99 -8.67 4.24
N MET A 27 -6.11 -8.43 3.26
CA MET A 27 -6.31 -8.74 1.85
C MET A 27 -5.06 -9.42 1.26
N PRO A 28 -4.62 -10.57 1.78
CA PRO A 28 -3.30 -11.15 1.46
C PRO A 28 -3.11 -11.53 -0.02
N THR A 29 -4.20 -11.74 -0.78
CA THR A 29 -4.13 -12.08 -2.21
C THR A 29 -4.19 -10.86 -3.14
N VAL A 30 -4.34 -9.65 -2.61
CA VAL A 30 -4.32 -8.43 -3.43
C VAL A 30 -2.91 -8.11 -3.89
N ARG A 31 -2.75 -7.71 -5.15
CA ARG A 31 -1.49 -7.13 -5.60
C ARG A 31 -1.40 -5.68 -5.14
N LEU A 32 -0.59 -5.46 -4.11
CA LEU A 32 -0.37 -4.14 -3.52
C LEU A 32 0.93 -3.50 -4.06
N THR A 33 0.83 -2.26 -4.52
CA THR A 33 1.98 -1.41 -4.90
C THR A 33 1.93 -0.08 -4.16
N GLY A 34 3.09 0.52 -3.92
CA GLY A 34 3.22 1.83 -3.27
C GLY A 34 4.12 2.75 -4.08
N PHE A 35 3.82 4.05 -4.05
CA PHE A 35 4.64 5.09 -4.63
C PHE A 35 4.68 6.29 -3.70
N ASP A 36 5.83 6.96 -3.64
CA ASP A 36 5.98 8.28 -3.04
C ASP A 36 6.73 9.17 -4.00
N ALA A 37 6.54 10.48 -3.90
CA ALA A 37 7.34 11.44 -4.65
C ALA A 37 8.71 11.63 -4.00
N ASP A 38 8.76 11.64 -2.67
CA ASP A 38 10.00 11.82 -1.91
C ASP A 38 10.86 10.55 -1.92
N ARG A 39 12.10 10.67 -2.39
CA ARG A 39 13.05 9.55 -2.45
C ARG A 39 13.41 9.04 -1.05
N GLN A 40 13.45 9.90 -0.04
CA GLN A 40 13.80 9.51 1.33
C GLN A 40 12.73 8.61 1.94
N VAL A 41 11.45 8.83 1.60
CA VAL A 41 10.34 7.96 2.05
C VAL A 41 10.40 6.57 1.39
N ARG A 42 11.07 6.45 0.24
CA ARG A 42 11.23 5.18 -0.50
C ARG A 42 12.53 4.43 -0.19
N ALA A 43 13.49 5.07 0.50
CA ALA A 43 14.80 4.51 0.84
C ALA A 43 14.67 3.46 1.95
#